data_AF-A0A9E5R0P0-F1
#
_entry.id   AF-A0A9E5R0P0-F1
#
_cell.length_a   1.000
_cell.length_b   1.000
_cell.length_c   1.000
_cell.angle_alpha   90.00
_cell.angle_beta   90.00
_cell.angle_gamma   90.00
#
_symmetry.space_group_name_H-M   'P 1'
#
loop_
_entity.id
_entity.type
_entity.pdbx_description
1 polymer ?
#
loop_
_entity_poly.entity_id
_entity_poly.type
_entity_poly.pdbx_seq_one_letter_code
_entity_poly.pdbx_strand_id
1 'polypeptide(L)'
;MMFYFTRLLLLLSGGLGLGIACQPKSPVVSSPVIFADPLVLALAQTNILADRYVGRNPQEHAQFARFRQLLEKYPPTQIQALTQHPNPVVRAYAFWGLAKQQSQNLDEIILQMARDTTQIRTLVGCLADSSRVIDFALRLSTTDDIDPEARKISPKTQALLQQKGP
;
A
#
# COMPACT_ATOMS: atom_id res chain seq x y z
N MET A 1 -65.04 -47.94 24.01
CA MET A 1 -64.04 -48.84 24.62
C MET A 1 -62.86 -47.96 25.06
N MET A 2 -62.64 -47.86 26.39
CA MET A 2 -61.60 -47.17 27.19
C MET A 2 -61.08 -45.77 26.76
N PHE A 3 -61.26 -44.66 27.48
CA PHE A 3 -60.91 -44.25 28.87
C PHE A 3 -59.42 -43.92 29.15
N TYR A 4 -59.19 -42.63 29.52
CA TYR A 4 -58.23 -42.07 30.51
C TYR A 4 -56.71 -42.27 30.25
N PHE A 5 -55.75 -41.40 30.59
CA PHE A 5 -55.62 -40.01 31.06
C PHE A 5 -54.09 -39.79 31.25
N THR A 6 -53.60 -38.54 31.15
CA THR A 6 -52.40 -37.99 31.84
C THR A 6 -51.02 -38.65 31.70
N ARG A 7 -50.02 -37.88 31.24
CA ARG A 7 -49.21 -37.03 32.15
C ARG A 7 -48.25 -36.09 31.37
N LEU A 8 -48.31 -34.84 31.82
CA LEU A 8 -47.31 -33.78 31.72
C LEU A 8 -45.92 -34.27 32.18
N LEU A 9 -44.88 -34.01 31.40
CA LEU A 9 -43.53 -33.79 31.93
C LEU A 9 -42.90 -32.58 31.24
N LEU A 10 -42.64 -31.57 32.05
CA LEU A 10 -41.96 -30.32 31.75
C LEU A 10 -40.50 -30.53 32.16
N LEU A 11 -39.53 -30.46 31.25
CA LEU A 11 -38.14 -30.19 31.63
C LEU A 11 -37.42 -29.34 30.57
N LEU A 12 -36.99 -28.19 31.09
CA LEU A 12 -36.05 -27.22 30.56
C LEU A 12 -34.69 -27.85 30.21
N SER A 13 -34.11 -27.44 29.08
CA SER A 13 -32.67 -27.16 28.87
C SER A 13 -32.42 -27.06 27.37
N GLY A 14 -31.79 -26.07 26.78
CA GLY A 14 -31.14 -24.87 27.24
C GLY A 14 -30.72 -24.14 25.96
N GLY A 15 -30.82 -22.81 25.94
CA GLY A 15 -30.34 -22.03 24.81
C GLY A 15 -28.82 -22.18 24.70
N LEU A 16 -28.34 -22.73 23.58
CA LEU A 16 -26.97 -22.48 23.11
C LEU A 16 -27.02 -21.28 22.18
N GLY A 17 -26.86 -20.11 22.78
CA GLY A 17 -26.53 -18.89 22.06
C GLY A 17 -25.11 -18.95 21.51
N LEU A 18 -24.96 -18.35 20.33
CA LEU A 18 -23.82 -17.58 19.85
C LEU A 18 -22.42 -18.19 19.99
N GLY A 19 -21.88 -18.58 18.85
CA GLY A 19 -20.44 -18.65 18.62
C GLY A 19 -20.14 -18.38 17.16
N ILE A 20 -20.33 -17.14 16.69
CA ILE A 20 -19.63 -16.66 15.50
C ILE A 20 -18.16 -16.81 15.85
N ALA A 21 -17.49 -17.79 15.23
CA ALA A 21 -16.06 -17.98 15.42
C ALA A 21 -15.38 -16.67 15.01
N CYS A 22 -14.88 -15.94 16.01
CA CYS A 22 -13.98 -14.83 15.82
C CYS A 22 -12.75 -15.41 15.14
N GLN A 23 -12.62 -15.23 13.82
CA GLN A 23 -11.33 -15.51 13.20
C GLN A 23 -10.32 -14.58 13.86
N PRO A 24 -9.20 -15.10 14.40
CA PRO A 24 -8.16 -14.23 14.91
C PRO A 24 -7.70 -13.35 13.75
N LYS A 25 -7.97 -12.04 13.87
CA LYS A 25 -7.42 -11.02 12.98
C LYS A 25 -5.91 -11.24 12.97
N SER A 26 -5.36 -11.57 11.80
CA SER A 26 -3.92 -11.76 11.62
C SER A 26 -3.18 -10.61 12.33
N PRO A 27 -2.15 -10.91 13.13
CA PRO A 27 -1.45 -9.88 13.88
C PRO A 27 -0.94 -8.82 12.91
N VAL A 28 -1.31 -7.56 13.20
CA VAL A 28 -0.85 -6.39 12.46
C VAL A 28 0.68 -6.37 12.53
N VAL A 29 1.29 -6.37 11.35
CA VAL A 29 2.72 -6.49 11.08
C VAL A 29 3.51 -5.37 11.78
N SER A 30 4.60 -5.75 12.45
CA SER A 30 5.50 -4.89 13.22
C SER A 30 6.19 -3.82 12.35
N SER A 31 5.56 -2.65 12.25
CA SER A 31 6.01 -1.46 11.53
C SER A 31 7.37 -0.84 11.96
N PRO A 32 7.96 -1.07 13.16
CA PRO A 32 9.24 -0.44 13.52
C PRO A 32 10.47 -1.03 12.80
N VAL A 33 10.45 -2.30 12.40
CA VAL A 33 11.67 -3.01 11.98
C VAL A 33 12.12 -2.60 10.58
N ILE A 34 11.18 -2.49 9.62
CA ILE A 34 11.52 -2.11 8.24
C ILE A 34 12.00 -0.66 8.11
N PHE A 35 11.58 0.24 9.01
CA PHE A 35 11.99 1.65 9.00
C PHE A 35 13.50 1.82 9.27
N ALA A 36 14.08 0.90 10.06
CA ALA A 36 15.50 0.89 10.38
C ALA A 36 16.35 0.10 9.36
N ASP A 37 15.74 -0.44 8.30
CA ASP A 37 16.47 -1.21 7.30
C ASP A 37 17.50 -0.33 6.56
N PRO A 38 18.75 -0.78 6.37
CA PRO A 38 19.77 -0.01 5.66
C PRO A 38 19.36 0.47 4.26
N LEU A 39 18.53 -0.27 3.53
CA LEU A 39 18.01 0.16 2.23
C LEU A 39 17.03 1.33 2.38
N VAL A 40 16.13 1.26 3.37
CA VAL A 40 15.19 2.35 3.66
C VAL A 40 15.94 3.61 4.12
N LEU A 41 16.92 3.44 5.01
CA LEU A 41 17.78 4.53 5.47
C LEU A 41 18.56 5.16 4.31
N ALA A 42 19.12 4.36 3.40
CA ALA A 42 19.85 4.87 2.24
C ALA A 42 18.95 5.59 1.22
N LEU A 43 17.72 5.09 1.00
CA LEU A 43 16.71 5.75 0.18
C LEU A 43 16.34 7.11 0.78
N ALA A 44 16.07 7.15 2.09
CA ALA A 44 15.74 8.37 2.83
C ALA A 44 16.89 9.37 2.83
N GLN A 45 18.13 8.91 3.01
CA GLN A 45 19.33 9.77 3.02
C GLN A 45 19.60 10.40 1.65
N THR A 46 19.45 9.62 0.57
CA THR A 46 19.66 10.15 -0.78
C THR A 46 18.53 11.11 -1.18
N ASN A 47 17.32 10.88 -0.67
CA ASN A 47 16.16 11.76 -0.77
C ASN A 47 15.83 12.22 -2.21
N ILE A 48 15.99 11.31 -3.17
CA ILE A 48 15.66 11.51 -4.58
C ILE A 48 14.90 10.28 -5.06
N LEU A 49 13.76 10.49 -5.71
CA LEU A 49 13.05 9.42 -6.42
C LEU A 49 13.60 9.33 -7.83
N ALA A 50 14.40 8.31 -8.10
CA ALA A 50 14.94 8.02 -9.42
C ALA A 50 14.29 6.79 -10.03
N ASP A 51 14.10 6.81 -11.34
CA ASP A 51 13.70 5.64 -12.11
C ASP A 51 14.89 4.71 -12.42
N ARG A 52 14.61 3.65 -13.19
CA ARG A 52 15.61 2.63 -13.52
C ARG A 52 16.78 3.22 -14.29
N TYR A 53 16.52 4.06 -15.29
CA TYR A 53 17.53 4.60 -16.20
C TYR A 53 17.45 6.12 -16.24
N VAL A 54 18.40 6.77 -15.56
CA VAL A 54 18.48 8.23 -15.55
C VAL A 54 19.50 8.72 -16.58
N GLY A 55 19.07 9.59 -17.49
CA GLY A 55 19.91 10.17 -18.53
C GLY A 55 20.25 9.19 -19.66
N ARG A 56 21.46 9.35 -20.25
CA ARG A 56 21.94 8.47 -21.34
C ARG A 56 22.73 7.26 -20.84
N ASN A 57 22.79 7.05 -19.53
CA ASN A 57 23.56 5.95 -18.95
C ASN A 57 22.74 4.65 -19.04
N PRO A 58 23.24 3.59 -19.70
CA PRO A 58 22.54 2.30 -19.72
C PRO A 58 22.61 1.57 -18.37
N GLN A 59 23.39 2.08 -17.40
CA GLN A 59 23.46 1.50 -16.06
C GLN A 59 22.26 1.93 -15.21
N GLU A 60 21.77 0.99 -14.40
CA GLU A 60 20.69 1.25 -13.47
C GLU A 60 21.09 2.27 -12.40
N HIS A 61 20.20 3.20 -12.08
CA HIS A 61 20.45 4.19 -11.04
C HIS A 61 20.49 3.54 -9.65
N ALA A 62 21.47 3.90 -8.81
CA ALA A 62 21.69 3.27 -7.49
C ALA A 62 20.46 3.36 -6.55
N GLN A 63 19.69 4.45 -6.62
CA GLN A 63 18.43 4.56 -5.87
C GLN A 63 17.39 3.52 -6.32
N PHE A 64 17.25 3.30 -7.63
CA PHE A 64 16.33 2.31 -8.15
C PHE A 64 16.78 0.88 -7.82
N ALA A 65 18.09 0.62 -7.84
CA ALA A 65 18.65 -0.66 -7.39
C ALA A 65 18.28 -0.96 -5.92
N ARG A 66 18.41 0.01 -5.01
CA ARG A 66 18.00 -0.13 -3.60
C ARG A 66 16.50 -0.36 -3.46
N PHE A 67 15.70 0.37 -4.24
CA PHE A 67 14.25 0.18 -4.29
C PHE A 67 13.89 -1.23 -4.74
N ARG A 68 14.49 -1.74 -5.81
CA ARG A 68 14.27 -3.11 -6.29
C ARG A 68 14.66 -4.15 -5.25
N GLN A 69 15.82 -4.01 -4.62
CA GLN A 69 16.25 -4.87 -3.51
C GLN A 69 15.26 -4.85 -2.33
N LEU A 70 14.68 -3.69 -2.03
CA LEU A 70 13.66 -3.55 -0.99
C LEU A 70 12.40 -4.38 -1.34
N LEU A 71 11.96 -4.35 -2.60
CA LEU A 71 10.80 -5.14 -3.06
C LEU A 71 11.06 -6.65 -3.10
N GLU A 72 12.30 -7.05 -3.37
CA GLU A 72 12.72 -8.45 -3.32
C GLU A 72 12.78 -8.96 -1.87
N LYS A 73 13.17 -8.09 -0.92
CA LYS A 73 13.38 -8.44 0.48
C LYS A 73 12.10 -8.51 1.30
N TYR A 74 11.11 -7.66 1.01
CA TYR A 74 9.95 -7.47 1.87
C TYR A 74 8.62 -7.78 1.19
N PRO A 75 7.67 -8.42 1.90
CA PRO A 75 6.33 -8.65 1.36
C PRO A 75 5.55 -7.33 1.23
N PRO A 76 4.53 -7.27 0.34
CA PRO A 76 3.71 -6.08 0.14
C PRO A 76 3.14 -5.49 1.45
N THR A 77 2.79 -6.33 2.42
CA THR A 77 2.25 -5.87 3.72
C THR A 77 3.25 -5.05 4.53
N GLN A 78 4.56 -5.36 4.45
CA GLN A 78 5.60 -4.56 5.10
C GLN A 78 5.94 -3.31 4.29
N ILE A 79 5.96 -3.40 2.95
CA ILE A 79 6.11 -2.23 2.08
C ILE A 79 4.98 -1.23 2.30
N GLN A 80 3.75 -1.69 2.53
CA GLN A 80 2.61 -0.83 2.83
C GLN A 80 2.83 0.03 4.08
N ALA A 81 3.54 -0.45 5.11
CA ALA A 81 3.85 0.37 6.28
C ALA A 81 4.74 1.58 5.93
N LEU A 82 5.57 1.47 4.89
CA LEU A 82 6.45 2.55 4.44
C LEU A 82 5.70 3.69 3.73
N THR A 83 4.42 3.53 3.36
CA THR A 83 3.60 4.64 2.85
C THR A 83 3.29 5.70 3.91
N GLN A 84 3.59 5.40 5.18
CA GLN A 84 3.48 6.33 6.32
C GLN A 84 4.85 6.78 6.84
N HIS A 85 5.93 6.46 6.14
CA HIS A 85 7.29 6.81 6.56
C HIS A 85 7.49 8.35 6.62
N PRO A 86 8.27 8.91 7.57
CA PRO A 86 8.47 10.36 7.68
C PRO A 86 9.15 10.97 6.45
N ASN A 87 10.04 10.22 5.78
CA ASN A 87 10.67 10.66 4.54
C ASN A 87 9.70 10.51 3.33
N PRO A 88 9.44 11.57 2.55
CA PRO A 88 8.47 11.55 1.45
C PRO A 88 8.91 10.69 0.24
N VAL A 89 10.22 10.59 -0.03
CA VAL A 89 10.74 9.72 -1.10
C VAL A 89 10.53 8.25 -0.75
N VAL A 90 10.68 7.88 0.52
CA VAL A 90 10.36 6.51 0.96
C VAL A 90 8.87 6.21 0.78
N ARG A 91 7.97 7.16 1.11
CA ARG A 91 6.52 6.97 0.87
C ARG A 91 6.20 6.79 -0.61
N ALA A 92 6.81 7.59 -1.47
CA ALA A 92 6.62 7.50 -2.91
C ALA A 92 7.16 6.18 -3.49
N TYR A 93 8.34 5.73 -3.09
CA TYR A 93 8.85 4.40 -3.47
C TYR A 93 7.98 3.27 -2.92
N ALA A 94 7.48 3.37 -1.69
CA ALA A 94 6.58 2.37 -1.12
C ALA A 94 5.30 2.23 -1.95
N PHE A 95 4.68 3.35 -2.32
CA PHE A 95 3.53 3.35 -3.22
C PHE A 95 3.86 2.71 -4.57
N TRP A 96 5.00 3.08 -5.17
CA TRP A 96 5.45 2.49 -6.43
C TRP A 96 5.65 0.98 -6.31
N GLY A 97 6.29 0.53 -5.24
CA GLY A 97 6.48 -0.89 -4.94
C GLY A 97 5.18 -1.67 -4.90
N LEU A 98 4.18 -1.14 -4.20
CA LEU A 98 2.85 -1.75 -4.08
C LEU A 98 2.14 -1.81 -5.44
N ALA A 99 2.31 -0.79 -6.28
CA ALA A 99 1.78 -0.78 -7.63
C ALA A 99 2.47 -1.85 -8.51
N LYS A 100 3.81 -1.98 -8.46
CA LYS A 100 4.55 -3.03 -9.19
C LYS A 100 4.18 -4.44 -8.72
N GLN A 101 3.96 -4.62 -7.42
CA GLN A 101 3.53 -5.88 -6.81
C GLN A 101 2.03 -6.17 -7.00
N GLN A 102 1.33 -5.37 -7.83
CA GLN A 102 -0.10 -5.55 -8.15
C GLN A 102 -1.03 -5.54 -6.92
N SER A 103 -0.64 -4.84 -5.85
CA SER A 103 -1.37 -4.83 -4.57
C SER A 103 -2.86 -4.53 -4.75
N GLN A 104 -3.72 -5.36 -4.17
CA GLN A 104 -5.17 -5.18 -4.22
C GLN A 104 -5.66 -3.93 -3.48
N ASN A 105 -4.84 -3.43 -2.54
CA ASN A 105 -5.18 -2.28 -1.71
C ASN A 105 -4.72 -0.94 -2.31
N LEU A 106 -4.21 -0.92 -3.56
CA LEU A 106 -3.60 0.28 -4.14
C LEU A 106 -4.55 1.49 -4.15
N ASP A 107 -5.83 1.25 -4.47
CA ASP A 107 -6.90 2.26 -4.44
C ASP A 107 -7.07 2.88 -3.04
N GLU A 108 -7.11 2.05 -1.99
CA GLU A 108 -7.25 2.53 -0.61
C GLU A 108 -6.01 3.31 -0.16
N ILE A 109 -4.83 2.83 -0.53
CA ILE A 109 -3.56 3.46 -0.17
C ILE A 109 -3.45 4.85 -0.80
N ILE A 110 -3.76 5.01 -2.09
CA ILE A 110 -3.66 6.34 -2.72
C ILE A 110 -4.67 7.33 -2.12
N LEU A 111 -5.86 6.85 -1.72
CA LEU A 111 -6.86 7.68 -1.04
C LEU A 111 -6.37 8.16 0.33
N GLN A 112 -5.61 7.33 1.06
CA GLN A 112 -4.95 7.75 2.31
C GLN A 112 -3.85 8.78 2.06
N MET A 113 -3.12 8.63 0.95
CA MET A 113 -2.05 9.55 0.53
C MET A 113 -2.58 10.83 -0.14
N ALA A 114 -3.90 10.97 -0.34
CA ALA A 114 -4.51 12.05 -1.13
C ALA A 114 -4.14 13.47 -0.67
N ARG A 115 -3.75 13.64 0.59
CA ARG A 115 -3.35 14.94 1.18
C ARG A 115 -1.84 15.12 1.32
N ASP A 116 -1.05 14.16 0.85
CA ASP A 116 0.40 14.24 0.93
C ASP A 116 0.96 15.15 -0.18
N THR A 117 0.95 16.45 0.12
CA THR A 117 1.45 17.51 -0.74
C THR A 117 2.95 17.77 -0.58
N THR A 118 3.66 16.91 0.17
CA THR A 118 5.10 17.06 0.41
C THR A 118 5.87 16.98 -0.92
N GLN A 119 6.79 17.91 -1.15
CA GLN A 119 7.62 17.95 -2.35
C GLN A 119 8.72 16.88 -2.31
N ILE A 120 8.97 16.26 -3.45
CA ILE A 120 10.09 15.35 -3.70
C ILE A 120 10.81 15.74 -4.98
N ARG A 121 12.14 15.57 -5.00
CA ARG A 121 12.91 15.65 -6.23
C ARG A 121 12.79 14.34 -6.99
N THR A 122 12.45 14.41 -8.27
CA THR A 122 12.35 13.25 -9.15
C THR A 122 13.43 13.30 -10.23
N LEU A 123 13.91 12.11 -10.62
CA LEU A 123 14.78 11.88 -11.77
C LEU A 123 14.14 10.73 -12.57
N VAL A 124 13.28 11.06 -13.53
CA VAL A 124 12.56 10.06 -14.34
C VAL A 124 12.96 10.26 -15.80
N GLY A 125 13.52 9.22 -16.41
CA GLY A 125 14.18 9.27 -17.70
C GLY A 125 15.29 10.30 -17.72
N CYS A 126 15.20 11.27 -18.63
CA CYS A 126 16.19 12.35 -18.75
C CYS A 126 15.81 13.63 -18.01
N LEU A 127 14.69 13.65 -17.27
CA LEU A 127 14.16 14.87 -16.67
C LEU A 127 14.34 14.87 -15.15
N ALA A 128 14.93 15.94 -14.65
CA ALA A 128 14.92 16.28 -13.23
C ALA A 128 13.77 17.25 -12.96
N ASP A 129 12.95 16.95 -11.95
CA ASP A 129 11.79 17.75 -11.63
C ASP A 129 11.52 17.78 -10.11
N SER A 130 10.58 18.61 -9.69
CA SER A 130 9.98 18.59 -8.36
C SER A 130 8.51 18.21 -8.50
N SER A 131 8.07 17.21 -7.72
CA SER A 131 6.67 16.77 -7.72
C SER A 131 6.18 16.59 -6.30
N ARG A 132 4.88 16.72 -6.05
CA ARG A 132 4.28 16.32 -4.78
C ARG A 132 4.17 14.80 -4.75
N VAL A 133 4.26 14.20 -3.56
CA VAL A 133 4.10 12.74 -3.41
C VAL A 133 2.78 12.25 -4.04
N ILE A 134 1.67 12.95 -3.79
CA ILE A 134 0.38 12.60 -4.40
C ILE A 134 0.35 12.74 -5.93
N ASP A 135 1.01 13.74 -6.50
CA ASP A 135 1.04 13.93 -7.96
C ASP A 135 1.83 12.82 -8.64
N PHE A 136 2.98 12.44 -8.06
CA PHE A 136 3.76 11.30 -8.52
C PHE A 136 2.93 10.00 -8.46
N ALA A 137 2.27 9.73 -7.33
CA ALA A 137 1.45 8.55 -7.15
C ALA A 137 0.28 8.48 -8.14
N LEU A 138 -0.38 9.62 -8.38
CA LEU A 138 -1.45 9.74 -9.38
C LEU A 138 -0.93 9.45 -10.78
N ARG A 139 0.16 10.10 -11.20
CA ARG A 139 0.75 9.90 -12.52
C ARG A 139 1.12 8.44 -12.71
N LEU A 140 1.87 7.85 -11.79
CA LEU A 140 2.27 6.43 -11.83
C LEU A 140 1.07 5.48 -12.02
N SER A 141 -0.05 5.78 -11.37
CA SER A 141 -1.22 4.89 -11.32
C SER A 141 -2.34 5.26 -12.31
N THR A 142 -2.14 6.27 -13.16
CA THR A 142 -3.13 6.70 -14.16
C THR A 142 -2.55 6.86 -15.57
N THR A 143 -1.23 6.89 -15.73
CA THR A 143 -0.53 6.97 -17.02
C THR A 143 0.54 5.90 -17.14
N ASP A 144 1.04 5.65 -18.35
CA ASP A 144 2.03 4.60 -18.66
C ASP A 144 3.47 5.12 -18.78
N ASP A 145 3.69 6.38 -18.43
CA ASP A 145 4.93 7.10 -18.68
C ASP A 145 6.01 6.92 -17.60
N ILE A 146 5.64 6.51 -16.38
CA ILE A 146 6.59 6.20 -15.31
C ILE A 146 6.91 4.71 -15.28
N ASP A 147 5.87 3.87 -15.25
CA ASP A 147 5.97 2.43 -15.21
C ASP A 147 4.71 1.80 -15.82
N PRO A 148 4.77 1.32 -17.08
CA PRO A 148 3.61 0.75 -17.76
C PRO A 148 3.15 -0.57 -17.14
N GLU A 149 4.01 -1.25 -16.38
CA GLU A 149 3.69 -2.52 -15.71
C GLU A 149 3.08 -2.30 -14.32
N ALA A 150 3.20 -1.09 -13.77
CA ALA A 150 2.61 -0.76 -12.48
C ALA A 150 1.07 -0.79 -12.56
N ARG A 151 0.45 -1.42 -11.56
CA ARG A 151 -1.01 -1.44 -11.42
C ARG A 151 -1.59 -0.03 -11.46
N LYS A 152 -2.65 0.13 -12.25
CA LYS A 152 -3.44 1.36 -12.31
C LYS A 152 -4.56 1.32 -11.26
N ILE A 153 -4.93 2.49 -10.74
CA ILE A 153 -6.09 2.61 -9.85
C ILE A 153 -7.39 2.50 -10.64
N SER A 154 -8.48 2.15 -9.96
CA SER A 154 -9.78 2.07 -10.62
C SER A 154 -10.29 3.44 -11.09
N PRO A 155 -11.10 3.51 -12.15
CA PRO A 155 -11.72 4.76 -12.61
C PRO A 155 -12.53 5.46 -11.50
N LYS A 156 -13.16 4.68 -10.61
CA LYS A 156 -13.89 5.20 -9.45
C LYS A 156 -12.96 5.97 -8.51
N THR A 157 -11.82 5.39 -8.16
CA THR A 157 -10.83 6.04 -7.29
C THR A 157 -10.24 7.28 -7.94
N GLN A 158 -9.92 7.21 -9.24
CA GLN A 158 -9.43 8.36 -9.99
C GLN A 158 -10.43 9.54 -9.95
N ALA A 159 -11.72 9.27 -10.16
CA ALA A 159 -12.77 10.30 -10.07
C ALA A 159 -12.88 10.90 -8.66
N LEU A 160 -12.75 10.10 -7.60
CA LEU A 160 -12.78 10.58 -6.22
C LEU A 160 -11.60 11.51 -5.90
N LEU A 161 -10.41 11.24 -6.46
CA LEU A 161 -9.22 12.08 -6.27
C LEU A 161 -9.35 13.41 -7.03
N GLN A 162 -9.94 13.41 -8.22
CA GLN A 162 -10.18 14.63 -9.01
C GLN A 162 -11.20 15.57 -8.37
N GLN A 163 -12.23 15.03 -7.70
CA GLN A 163 -13.23 15.84 -6.99
C GLN A 163 -12.69 16.51 -5.73
N LYS A 164 -11.62 15.96 -5.15
CA LYS A 164 -11.09 16.47 -3.88
C LYS A 164 -10.23 17.71 -4.03
N GLY A 165 -9.74 17.99 -5.24
CA GLY A 165 -8.81 19.10 -5.50
C GLY A 165 -7.50 18.98 -4.70
N PRO A 166 -6.41 19.61 -5.16
CA PRO A 166 -5.24 19.83 -4.30
C PRO A 166 -5.53 20.79 -3.14
#